data_AF-A0A932SQ52-F1
#
_entry.id   AF-A0A932SQ52-F1
#
_cell.length_a   1.000
_cell.length_b   1.000
_cell.length_c   1.000
_cell.angle_alpha   90.00
_cell.angle_beta   90.00
_cell.angle_gamma   90.00
#
_symmetry.space_group_name_H-M   'P 1'
#
loop_
_entity.id
_entity.type
_entity.pdbx_description
1 polymer ?
#
loop_
_entity_poly.entity_id
_entity_poly.type
_entity_poly.pdbx_seq_one_letter_code
_entity_poly.pdbx_strand_id
1 'polypeptide(L)'
;MTDSPSPRFSLAIATLLGGLLLFFGVGLVVFFANRRGIDPPTILPAKETVAYLAHMHRSDLEQFAAWYPVLQNVPKETGLMSVAVVHGNDGKLHWRLFEENDRGEVRNMQSDLPSHGEKMIDARDALSSLEAFQMLRGRSPHDGGWMFADLKTLLQGSNAALDALLRSFLAASPYALVSQSSNTFSIAVLTDGPIAETGLDPSIPFPSPPPDTIIASAAPLQQWRALSGILPQEMTMVFEGLWSARMQSVFGEETSLRYDLAPLLTHASMLFVRSTQSGAGLHFLLSGSADGKSLSAQLSLLRRRAQAMTTRVTLERRTFDRGFTSAILKSAPEGTRNVSGDRNGWRITALSGADAIGALATAQRGNDYLLSNDRAWLNDVIGQGTTTSIATFTPPMSNDPAAMLLAAGRTDGASLRRLAAAFPVVPFQSAVFPGLDHADGTFSWAVEREGAVVRLTVSW
;
A
#
# COMPACT_ATOMS: atom_id res chain seq x y z
N MET A 1 78.30 -15.77 33.63
CA MET A 1 77.86 -14.49 34.19
C MET A 1 77.18 -13.74 33.06
N THR A 2 75.85 -13.78 33.05
CA THR A 2 75.00 -13.10 32.07
C THR A 2 74.64 -11.74 32.64
N ASP A 3 75.21 -10.67 32.10
CA ASP A 3 74.87 -9.29 32.47
C ASP A 3 73.41 -9.01 32.10
N SER A 4 72.56 -8.89 33.12
CA SER A 4 71.19 -8.42 32.95
C SER A 4 71.23 -6.95 32.57
N PRO A 5 70.56 -6.52 31.48
CA PRO A 5 70.52 -5.11 31.10
C PRO A 5 69.90 -4.28 32.22
N SER A 6 70.53 -3.14 32.54
CA SER A 6 70.11 -2.28 33.64
C SER A 6 68.65 -1.82 33.49
N PRO A 7 67.86 -1.74 34.58
CA PRO A 7 66.43 -1.41 34.54
C PRO A 7 66.12 -0.04 33.92
N ARG A 8 67.11 0.84 33.80
CA ARG A 8 66.99 2.15 33.11
C ARG A 8 66.92 2.01 31.59
N PHE A 9 67.54 0.97 31.02
CA PHE A 9 67.51 0.69 29.58
C PHE A 9 66.17 0.10 29.15
N SER A 10 65.61 -0.78 29.98
CA SER A 10 64.27 -1.37 29.78
C SER A 10 63.16 -0.32 29.84
N LEU A 11 63.27 0.66 30.76
CA LEU A 11 62.33 1.76 30.88
C LEU A 11 62.38 2.68 29.65
N ALA A 12 63.57 3.05 29.18
CA ALA A 12 63.73 3.92 28.01
C ALA A 12 63.16 3.30 26.71
N ILE A 13 63.37 1.99 26.52
CA ILE A 13 62.80 1.25 25.39
C ILE A 13 61.27 1.15 25.51
N ALA A 14 60.74 0.89 26.71
CA ALA A 14 59.29 0.83 26.93
C ALA A 14 58.61 2.19 26.69
N THR A 15 59.23 3.31 27.08
CA THR A 15 58.69 4.66 26.83
C THR A 15 58.77 5.04 25.36
N LEU A 16 59.84 4.64 24.65
CA LEU A 16 59.96 4.83 23.19
C LEU A 16 58.93 3.99 22.42
N LEU A 17 58.77 2.70 22.77
CA LEU A 17 57.75 1.84 22.17
C LEU A 17 56.34 2.30 22.50
N GLY A 18 56.08 2.71 23.74
CA GLY A 18 54.79 3.25 24.18
C GLY A 18 54.45 4.55 23.47
N GLY A 19 55.41 5.46 23.32
CA GLY A 19 55.25 6.71 22.57
C GLY A 19 55.04 6.47 21.07
N LEU A 20 55.73 5.49 20.49
CA LEU A 20 55.60 5.13 19.07
C LEU A 20 54.27 4.42 18.79
N LEU A 21 53.79 3.59 19.71
CA LEU A 21 52.43 2.99 19.67
C LEU A 21 51.33 4.04 19.84
N LEU A 22 51.52 5.05 20.69
CA LEU A 22 50.59 6.16 20.83
C LEU A 22 50.57 7.05 19.58
N PHE A 23 51.74 7.35 19.00
CA PHE A 23 51.84 8.09 17.74
C PHE A 23 51.28 7.31 16.55
N PHE A 24 51.53 6.01 16.46
CA PHE A 24 50.92 5.15 15.45
C PHE A 24 49.42 5.02 15.70
N GLY A 25 48.96 4.83 16.94
CA GLY A 25 47.55 4.71 17.28
C GLY A 25 46.77 6.00 16.96
N VAL A 26 47.30 7.16 17.35
CA VAL A 26 46.72 8.47 17.02
C VAL A 26 46.84 8.76 15.53
N GLY A 27 47.97 8.43 14.90
CA GLY A 27 48.15 8.56 13.45
C GLY A 27 47.20 7.67 12.65
N LEU A 28 46.91 6.46 13.14
CA LEU A 28 45.95 5.52 12.56
C LEU A 28 44.52 6.04 12.77
N VAL A 29 44.17 6.51 13.97
CA VAL A 29 42.86 7.12 14.26
C VAL A 29 42.66 8.39 13.43
N VAL A 30 43.66 9.26 13.28
CA VAL A 30 43.59 10.46 12.43
C VAL A 30 43.56 10.08 10.95
N PHE A 31 44.30 9.06 10.52
CA PHE A 31 44.28 8.55 9.14
C PHE A 31 42.95 7.87 8.80
N PHE A 32 42.33 7.16 9.73
CA PHE A 32 40.99 6.57 9.60
C PHE A 32 39.88 7.62 9.78
N ALA A 33 40.10 8.68 10.57
CA ALA A 33 39.16 9.80 10.72
C ALA A 33 39.19 10.75 9.51
N ASN A 34 40.36 11.01 8.92
CA ASN A 34 40.53 11.80 7.69
C ASN A 34 40.23 11.01 6.40
N ARG A 35 40.00 9.69 6.49
CA ARG A 35 39.56 8.84 5.36
C ARG A 35 38.05 8.58 5.35
N ARG A 36 37.26 9.31 6.13
CA ARG A 36 35.81 9.30 5.93
C ARG A 36 35.50 10.20 4.74
N GLY A 37 35.30 9.61 3.57
CA GLY A 37 34.64 10.29 2.46
C GLY A 37 33.38 10.99 2.96
N ILE A 38 33.11 12.17 2.41
CA ILE A 38 31.93 12.95 2.80
C ILE A 38 30.70 12.21 2.28
N ASP A 39 29.87 11.67 3.18
CA ASP A 39 28.57 11.09 2.84
C ASP A 39 27.64 12.24 2.37
N PRO A 40 27.11 12.26 1.14
CA PRO A 40 26.37 13.41 0.60
C PRO A 40 25.28 13.98 1.54
N PRO A 41 24.48 13.17 2.26
CA PRO A 41 23.50 13.65 3.22
C PRO A 41 24.07 14.46 4.40
N THR A 42 25.38 14.38 4.67
CA THR A 42 26.05 15.14 5.75
C THR A 42 26.34 16.59 5.38
N ILE A 43 26.35 16.90 4.08
CA ILE A 43 26.61 18.26 3.55
C ILE A 43 25.40 18.87 2.85
N LEU A 44 24.33 18.10 2.67
CA LEU A 44 23.06 18.58 2.14
C LEU A 44 22.26 19.25 3.27
N PRO A 45 21.77 20.48 3.09
CA PRO A 45 20.98 21.14 4.11
C PRO A 45 19.52 20.65 4.05
N ALA A 46 18.98 20.25 5.20
CA ALA A 46 17.73 19.49 5.26
C ALA A 46 16.50 20.29 4.79
N LYS A 47 16.48 21.61 5.00
CA LYS A 47 15.31 22.47 4.69
C LYS A 47 15.18 22.76 3.20
N GLU A 48 16.30 22.84 2.51
CA GLU A 48 16.36 23.18 1.10
C GLU A 48 16.40 21.92 0.22
N THR A 49 16.77 20.77 0.77
CA THR A 49 16.75 19.49 0.04
C THR A 49 15.34 18.99 -0.15
N VAL A 50 14.90 19.00 -1.41
CA VAL A 50 13.57 18.53 -1.83
C VAL A 50 13.57 17.04 -2.07
N ALA A 51 14.62 16.56 -2.74
CA ALA A 51 14.82 15.15 -2.97
C ALA A 51 16.31 14.81 -2.91
N TYR A 52 16.62 13.62 -2.43
CA TYR A 52 17.94 13.04 -2.47
C TYR A 52 17.82 11.63 -3.06
N LEU A 53 18.38 11.45 -4.24
CA LEU A 53 18.43 10.21 -5.00
C LEU A 53 19.80 9.59 -4.77
N ALA A 54 19.85 8.38 -4.23
CA ALA A 54 21.09 7.66 -3.95
C ALA A 54 21.18 6.40 -4.81
N HIS A 55 22.42 6.05 -5.19
CA HIS A 55 22.75 4.84 -5.94
C HIS A 55 21.92 4.68 -7.23
N MET A 56 21.71 5.77 -7.96
CA MET A 56 20.92 5.76 -9.19
C MET A 56 21.78 5.40 -10.40
N HIS A 57 21.22 4.64 -11.33
CA HIS A 57 21.67 4.61 -12.71
C HIS A 57 21.02 5.73 -13.51
N ARG A 58 21.55 5.98 -14.71
CA ARG A 58 20.98 6.97 -15.63
C ARG A 58 19.52 6.68 -15.98
N SER A 59 19.18 5.40 -16.19
CA SER A 59 17.81 4.95 -16.46
C SER A 59 16.84 5.32 -15.35
N ASP A 60 17.31 5.38 -14.10
CA ASP A 60 16.49 5.65 -12.93
C ASP A 60 16.24 7.17 -12.82
N LEU A 61 17.27 7.99 -13.07
CA LEU A 61 17.11 9.45 -13.13
C LEU A 61 16.12 9.90 -14.22
N GLU A 62 16.11 9.21 -15.36
CA GLU A 62 15.16 9.50 -16.44
C GLU A 62 13.70 9.20 -16.05
N GLN A 63 13.47 8.20 -15.20
CA GLN A 63 12.14 7.92 -14.66
C GLN A 63 11.70 9.02 -13.68
N PHE A 64 12.59 9.45 -12.78
CA PHE A 64 12.29 10.51 -11.82
C PHE A 64 12.26 11.92 -12.44
N ALA A 65 12.76 12.10 -13.66
CA ALA A 65 12.69 13.37 -14.38
C ALA A 65 11.25 13.82 -14.69
N ALA A 66 10.28 12.90 -14.69
CA ALA A 66 8.86 13.24 -14.76
C ALA A 66 8.37 14.01 -13.52
N TRP A 67 8.98 13.76 -12.36
CA TRP A 67 8.64 14.43 -11.09
C TRP A 67 9.52 15.66 -10.86
N TYR A 68 10.79 15.58 -11.25
CA TYR A 68 11.75 16.66 -11.12
C TYR A 68 12.43 16.95 -12.47
N PRO A 69 11.85 17.83 -13.31
CA PRO A 69 12.37 18.12 -14.66
C PRO A 69 13.83 18.59 -14.69
N VAL A 70 14.31 19.18 -13.59
CA VAL A 70 15.71 19.60 -13.41
C VAL A 70 16.70 18.43 -13.58
N LEU A 71 16.27 17.19 -13.32
CA LEU A 71 17.09 15.99 -13.50
C LEU A 71 17.46 15.70 -14.96
N GLN A 72 16.72 16.24 -15.94
CA GLN A 72 17.04 16.07 -17.37
C GLN A 72 18.39 16.70 -17.73
N ASN A 73 18.80 17.74 -16.99
CA ASN A 73 20.01 18.50 -17.22
C ASN A 73 21.24 17.93 -16.48
N VAL A 74 21.06 16.88 -15.67
CA VAL A 74 22.18 16.22 -14.97
C VAL A 74 23.10 15.59 -16.01
N PRO A 75 24.43 15.84 -15.96
CA PRO A 75 25.41 15.27 -16.87
C PRO A 75 25.29 13.76 -17.02
N LYS A 76 25.51 13.26 -18.23
CA LYS A 76 25.41 11.84 -18.54
C LYS A 76 26.70 11.13 -18.12
N GLU A 77 26.76 10.73 -16.87
CA GLU A 77 27.90 9.99 -16.32
C GLU A 77 27.68 8.47 -16.36
N THR A 78 28.79 7.74 -16.36
CA THR A 78 28.81 6.27 -16.36
C THR A 78 29.05 5.76 -14.94
N GLY A 79 28.03 5.20 -14.28
CA GLY A 79 28.16 4.60 -12.95
C GLY A 79 26.92 4.81 -12.07
N LEU A 80 27.04 4.36 -10.81
CA LEU A 80 26.10 4.73 -9.75
C LEU A 80 26.37 6.18 -9.34
N MET A 81 25.32 6.97 -9.23
CA MET A 81 25.41 8.38 -8.85
C MET A 81 24.41 8.75 -7.77
N SER A 82 24.80 9.71 -6.94
CA SER A 82 23.91 10.35 -5.98
C SER A 82 23.57 11.75 -6.47
N VAL A 83 22.29 12.11 -6.50
CA VAL A 83 21.81 13.41 -6.97
C VAL A 83 20.88 14.02 -5.94
N ALA A 84 21.12 15.26 -5.55
CA ALA A 84 20.18 16.03 -4.75
C ALA A 84 19.44 17.05 -5.62
N VAL A 85 18.14 17.20 -5.37
CA VAL A 85 17.32 18.30 -5.85
C VAL A 85 17.11 19.27 -4.69
N VAL A 86 17.50 20.53 -4.88
CA VAL A 86 17.48 21.54 -3.82
C VAL A 86 16.76 22.80 -4.28
N HIS A 87 16.11 23.51 -3.35
CA HIS A 87 15.63 24.87 -3.59
C HIS A 87 16.80 25.85 -3.61
N GLY A 88 16.92 26.59 -4.72
CA GLY A 88 17.81 27.74 -4.83
C GLY A 88 17.22 28.98 -4.14
N ASN A 89 18.09 29.97 -3.87
CA ASN A 89 17.67 31.26 -3.33
C ASN A 89 16.77 32.07 -4.28
N ASP A 90 16.71 31.67 -5.56
CA ASP A 90 15.82 32.24 -6.58
C ASP A 90 14.43 31.58 -6.60
N GLY A 91 14.17 30.64 -5.68
CA GLY A 91 12.91 29.90 -5.57
C GLY A 91 12.76 28.80 -6.61
N LYS A 92 13.79 28.51 -7.42
CA LYS A 92 13.77 27.44 -8.42
C LYS A 92 14.42 26.17 -7.86
N LEU A 93 14.13 25.05 -8.53
CA LEU A 93 14.78 23.77 -8.24
C LEU A 93 16.10 23.68 -9.01
N HIS A 94 17.12 23.19 -8.33
CA HIS A 94 18.48 22.98 -8.81
C HIS A 94 18.91 21.54 -8.52
N TRP A 95 19.87 21.04 -9.28
CA TRP A 95 20.48 19.73 -9.04
C TRP A 95 21.93 19.87 -8.53
N ARG A 96 22.32 18.88 -7.71
CA ARG A 96 23.70 18.67 -7.30
C ARG A 96 24.04 17.19 -7.45
N LEU A 97 25.05 16.91 -8.25
CA LEU A 97 25.54 15.57 -8.56
C LEU A 97 26.76 15.27 -7.69
N PHE A 98 26.74 14.07 -7.12
CA PHE A 98 27.83 13.51 -6.33
C PHE A 98 28.32 12.25 -7.04
N GLU A 99 29.54 12.32 -7.56
CA GLU A 99 30.24 11.15 -8.11
C GLU A 99 30.81 10.34 -6.96
N GLU A 100 30.35 9.11 -6.77
CA GLU A 100 30.89 8.20 -5.76
C GLU A 100 31.94 7.27 -6.39
N ASN A 101 32.99 6.94 -5.65
CA ASN A 101 33.90 5.85 -6.00
C ASN A 101 33.30 4.48 -5.58
N ASP A 102 33.97 3.37 -5.93
CA ASP A 102 33.55 2.00 -5.54
C ASP A 102 33.48 1.77 -4.01
N ARG A 103 33.89 2.76 -3.20
CA ARG A 103 33.86 2.76 -1.73
C ARG A 103 32.81 3.72 -1.16
N GLY A 104 31.98 4.34 -2.01
CA GLY A 104 30.94 5.28 -1.62
C GLY A 104 31.45 6.67 -1.22
N GLU A 105 32.71 7.01 -1.52
CA GLU A 105 33.26 8.32 -1.20
C GLU A 105 33.05 9.30 -2.37
N VAL A 106 32.62 10.53 -2.05
CA VAL A 106 32.42 11.59 -3.05
C VAL A 106 33.78 12.01 -3.65
N ARG A 107 33.95 11.74 -4.94
CA ARG A 107 35.13 12.08 -5.73
C ARG A 107 35.02 13.46 -6.37
N ASN A 108 33.82 13.81 -6.83
CA ASN A 108 33.54 15.06 -7.52
C ASN A 108 32.12 15.53 -7.18
N MET A 109 31.95 16.86 -7.16
CA MET A 109 30.65 17.49 -6.95
C MET A 109 30.41 18.48 -8.07
N GLN A 110 29.32 18.28 -8.81
CA GLN A 110 28.88 19.18 -9.86
C GLN A 110 27.50 19.74 -9.48
N SER A 111 27.19 20.97 -9.91
CA SER A 111 25.89 21.58 -9.62
C SER A 111 25.54 22.62 -10.66
N ASP A 112 24.23 22.82 -10.88
CA ASP A 112 23.69 23.94 -11.66
C ASP A 112 23.34 25.15 -10.78
N LEU A 113 23.71 25.14 -9.49
CA LEU A 113 23.59 26.28 -8.60
C LEU A 113 24.50 27.43 -9.08
N PRO A 114 24.01 28.69 -9.09
CA PRO A 114 24.87 29.85 -9.35
C PRO A 114 26.01 29.92 -8.32
N SER A 115 27.20 30.39 -8.71
CA SER A 115 28.44 30.40 -7.90
C SER A 115 28.37 31.15 -6.54
N HIS A 116 27.25 31.82 -6.22
CA HIS A 116 26.98 32.41 -4.90
C HIS A 116 26.13 31.51 -3.97
N GLY A 117 25.65 30.36 -4.46
CA GLY A 117 24.90 29.33 -3.71
C GLY A 117 25.77 28.21 -3.10
N GLU A 118 27.10 28.25 -3.28
CA GLU A 118 28.04 27.24 -2.76
C GLU A 118 28.20 27.26 -1.24
N LYS A 119 27.72 28.30 -0.53
CA LYS A 119 27.77 28.42 0.95
C LYS A 119 26.78 27.53 1.71
N MET A 120 26.37 26.39 1.15
CA MET A 120 25.54 25.40 1.83
C MET A 120 26.34 24.33 2.59
N ILE A 121 27.68 24.40 2.55
CA ILE A 121 28.57 23.39 3.15
C ILE A 121 28.65 23.48 4.69
N ASP A 122 28.12 24.54 5.31
CA ASP A 122 28.05 24.71 6.77
C ASP A 122 26.65 24.37 7.34
N ALA A 123 26.09 23.21 6.95
CA ALA A 123 24.75 22.80 7.38
C ALA A 123 24.76 22.39 8.87
N ARG A 124 24.49 23.34 9.77
CA ARG A 124 24.10 23.04 11.18
C ARG A 124 22.86 22.13 11.25
N ASP A 125 22.07 22.10 10.17
CA ASP A 125 20.87 21.28 9.99
C ASP A 125 21.04 20.36 8.75
N ALA A 126 22.01 19.44 8.78
CA ALA A 126 22.26 18.52 7.66
C ALA A 126 21.11 17.52 7.46
N LEU A 127 20.87 17.04 6.23
CA LEU A 127 19.86 16.04 5.91
C LEU A 127 20.05 14.76 6.73
N SER A 128 21.29 14.35 6.92
CA SER A 128 21.66 13.22 7.79
C SER A 128 21.23 13.37 9.25
N SER A 129 20.97 14.59 9.72
CA SER A 129 20.48 14.86 11.08
C SER A 129 18.95 14.84 11.21
N LEU A 130 18.23 14.82 10.09
CA LEU A 130 16.78 14.75 10.07
C LEU A 130 16.34 13.35 10.51
N GLU A 131 15.57 13.26 11.60
CA GLU A 131 15.06 11.98 12.14
C GLU A 131 14.33 11.18 11.05
N ALA A 132 13.48 11.84 10.27
CA ALA A 132 12.74 11.19 9.22
C ALA A 132 13.66 10.55 8.15
N PHE A 133 14.75 11.23 7.81
CA PHE A 133 15.76 10.70 6.90
C PHE A 133 16.47 9.49 7.49
N GLN A 134 16.88 9.55 8.77
CA GLN A 134 17.55 8.43 9.43
C GLN A 134 16.66 7.18 9.50
N MET A 135 15.40 7.36 9.90
CA MET A 135 14.44 6.25 10.02
C MET A 135 14.12 5.62 8.67
N LEU A 136 14.01 6.42 7.60
CA LEU A 136 13.68 5.93 6.27
C LEU A 136 14.91 5.38 5.52
N ARG A 137 16.10 6.00 5.64
CA ARG A 137 17.35 5.52 5.03
C ARG A 137 17.69 4.11 5.48
N GLY A 138 17.46 3.78 6.76
CA GLY A 138 17.66 2.41 7.27
C GLY A 138 16.78 1.35 6.58
N ARG A 139 15.80 1.76 5.77
CA ARG A 139 14.82 0.93 5.08
C ARG A 139 14.98 0.95 3.56
N SER A 140 16.06 1.56 3.06
CA SER A 140 16.36 1.58 1.64
C SER A 140 16.75 0.19 1.12
N PRO A 141 16.39 -0.16 -0.12
CA PRO A 141 16.90 -1.36 -0.75
C PRO A 141 18.44 -1.33 -0.78
N HIS A 142 19.07 -2.48 -0.54
CA HIS A 142 20.53 -2.61 -0.61
C HIS A 142 21.05 -2.65 -2.04
N ASP A 143 20.23 -3.16 -2.98
CA ASP A 143 20.65 -3.48 -4.36
C ASP A 143 19.97 -2.62 -5.43
N GLY A 144 19.58 -1.38 -5.10
CA GLY A 144 18.93 -0.50 -6.08
C GLY A 144 18.86 0.97 -5.67
N GLY A 145 18.62 1.82 -6.67
CA GLY A 145 18.45 3.24 -6.47
C GLY A 145 17.21 3.58 -5.65
N TRP A 146 17.33 4.58 -4.78
CA TRP A 146 16.24 5.04 -3.93
C TRP A 146 16.27 6.56 -3.76
N MET A 147 15.11 7.15 -3.52
CA MET A 147 14.92 8.58 -3.38
C MET A 147 14.24 8.90 -2.05
N PHE A 148 14.88 9.70 -1.22
CA PHE A 148 14.20 10.40 -0.14
C PHE A 148 13.62 11.70 -0.70
N ALA A 149 12.33 11.99 -0.51
CA ALA A 149 11.69 13.17 -1.08
C ALA A 149 10.66 13.83 -0.14
N ASP A 150 10.53 15.15 -0.26
CA ASP A 150 9.41 15.92 0.30
C ASP A 150 8.14 15.63 -0.52
N LEU A 151 7.17 15.02 0.16
CA LEU A 151 5.90 14.61 -0.42
C LEU A 151 5.06 15.78 -0.94
N LYS A 152 5.21 16.98 -0.39
CA LYS A 152 4.50 18.16 -0.89
C LYS A 152 4.92 18.50 -2.31
N THR A 153 6.17 18.23 -2.68
CA THR A 153 6.65 18.47 -4.05
C THR A 153 6.31 17.32 -4.98
N LEU A 154 6.35 16.09 -4.49
CA LEU A 154 6.01 14.89 -5.25
C LEU A 154 4.53 14.84 -5.66
N LEU A 155 3.64 15.45 -4.87
CA LEU A 155 2.19 15.45 -5.09
C LEU A 155 1.65 16.77 -5.68
N GLN A 156 2.52 17.71 -6.08
CA GLN A 156 2.09 18.97 -6.70
C GLN A 156 1.56 18.72 -8.12
N GLY A 157 0.36 19.23 -8.42
CA GLY A 157 -0.17 19.27 -9.79
C GLY A 157 -1.26 18.25 -10.14
N SER A 158 -1.70 17.40 -9.20
CA SER A 158 -2.75 16.42 -9.48
C SER A 158 -3.91 16.45 -8.49
N ASN A 159 -5.12 16.53 -9.07
CA ASN A 159 -6.41 16.45 -8.39
C ASN A 159 -7.07 15.06 -8.58
N ALA A 160 -6.31 14.04 -8.97
CA ALA A 160 -6.85 12.70 -9.20
C ALA A 160 -7.34 12.06 -7.90
N ALA A 161 -8.37 11.21 -7.99
CA ALA A 161 -8.85 10.44 -6.83
C ALA A 161 -7.77 9.51 -6.26
N LEU A 162 -6.94 8.92 -7.11
CA LEU A 162 -5.84 8.05 -6.69
C LEU A 162 -4.73 8.84 -5.98
N ASP A 163 -4.53 10.09 -6.38
CA ASP A 163 -3.56 10.99 -5.75
C ASP A 163 -4.10 11.54 -4.44
N ALA A 164 -5.42 11.67 -4.29
CA ALA A 164 -6.04 11.91 -2.99
C ALA A 164 -5.88 10.70 -2.06
N LEU A 165 -6.03 9.47 -2.56
CA LEU A 165 -5.76 8.25 -1.81
C LEU A 165 -4.28 8.15 -1.40
N LEU A 166 -3.35 8.42 -2.33
CA LEU A 166 -1.92 8.44 -2.03
C LEU A 166 -1.59 9.58 -1.08
N ARG A 167 -2.09 10.81 -1.29
CA ARG A 167 -1.98 11.91 -0.31
C ARG A 167 -2.50 11.50 1.07
N SER A 168 -3.56 10.71 1.15
CA SER A 168 -4.11 10.24 2.41
C SER A 168 -3.18 9.22 3.10
N PHE A 169 -2.58 8.29 2.35
CA PHE A 169 -1.54 7.39 2.84
C PHE A 169 -0.29 8.16 3.28
N LEU A 170 0.04 9.22 2.54
CA LEU A 170 1.25 10.03 2.68
C LEU A 170 1.07 11.20 3.66
N ALA A 171 -0.16 11.51 4.11
CA ALA A 171 -0.45 12.60 5.04
C ALA A 171 0.15 12.38 6.44
N ALA A 172 0.54 11.15 6.74
CA ALA A 172 1.17 10.79 8.01
C ALA A 172 2.62 11.30 8.13
N SER A 173 3.28 11.65 7.02
CA SER A 173 4.63 12.20 7.05
C SER A 173 4.84 13.24 5.94
N PRO A 174 5.60 14.31 6.17
CA PRO A 174 6.02 15.21 5.09
C PRO A 174 7.06 14.57 4.15
N TYR A 175 7.65 13.44 4.51
CA TYR A 175 8.73 12.81 3.76
C TYR A 175 8.39 11.36 3.37
N ALA A 176 8.90 10.94 2.22
CA ALA A 176 8.82 9.55 1.78
C ALA A 176 10.17 9.05 1.27
N LEU A 177 10.36 7.74 1.39
CA LEU A 177 11.36 7.00 0.66
C LEU A 177 10.68 6.30 -0.51
N VAL A 178 11.14 6.55 -1.72
CA VAL A 178 10.66 5.94 -2.94
C VAL A 178 11.76 5.07 -3.53
N SER A 179 11.44 3.86 -3.95
CA SER A 179 12.35 3.04 -4.74
C SER A 179 11.59 2.35 -5.85
N GLN A 180 12.25 2.19 -6.99
CA GLN A 180 11.69 1.56 -8.17
C GLN A 180 12.72 0.58 -8.74
N SER A 181 12.24 -0.60 -9.10
CA SER A 181 12.97 -1.62 -9.84
C SER A 181 12.19 -1.95 -11.12
N SER A 182 12.69 -2.91 -11.92
CA SER A 182 12.11 -3.27 -13.22
C SER A 182 10.61 -3.60 -13.19
N ASN A 183 10.10 -4.12 -12.08
CA ASN A 183 8.70 -4.55 -11.95
C ASN A 183 8.08 -4.25 -10.58
N THR A 184 8.76 -3.46 -9.73
CA THR A 184 8.29 -3.15 -8.38
C THR A 184 8.50 -1.67 -8.08
N PHE A 185 7.45 -1.02 -7.60
CA PHE A 185 7.45 0.33 -7.06
C PHE A 185 7.15 0.27 -5.57
N SER A 186 7.91 0.97 -4.74
CA SER A 186 7.62 1.04 -3.31
C SER A 186 7.77 2.46 -2.77
N ILE A 187 6.84 2.83 -1.90
CA ILE A 187 6.85 4.09 -1.17
C ILE A 187 6.71 3.81 0.33
N ALA A 188 7.67 4.28 1.12
CA ALA A 188 7.70 4.15 2.57
C ALA A 188 7.59 5.52 3.24
N VAL A 189 6.74 5.61 4.26
CA VAL A 189 6.50 6.83 5.03
C VAL A 189 6.51 6.53 6.52
N LEU A 190 6.75 7.58 7.31
CA LEU A 190 6.58 7.49 8.75
C LEU A 190 5.11 7.65 9.11
N THR A 191 4.67 6.91 10.13
CA THR A 191 3.33 7.04 10.67
C THR A 191 3.37 7.15 12.18
N ASP A 192 2.65 8.15 12.69
CA ASP A 192 2.32 8.29 14.11
C ASP A 192 1.00 7.56 14.43
N GLY A 193 0.40 6.88 13.44
CA GLY A 193 -0.91 6.26 13.53
C GLY A 193 -0.97 5.04 14.45
N PRO A 194 -2.14 4.78 15.07
CA PRO A 194 -2.33 3.67 15.98
C PRO A 194 -1.87 2.33 15.36
N ILE A 195 -1.19 1.54 16.18
CA ILE A 195 -0.66 0.22 15.81
C ILE A 195 -1.83 -0.72 15.60
N ALA A 196 -2.03 -1.21 14.37
CA ALA A 196 -2.83 -2.40 14.18
C ALA A 196 -2.12 -3.51 14.95
N GLU A 197 -2.72 -4.03 16.02
CA GLU A 197 -2.07 -5.00 16.91
C GLU A 197 -1.86 -6.36 16.22
N THR A 198 -2.55 -6.60 15.11
CA THR A 198 -2.54 -7.86 14.36
C THR A 198 -2.31 -7.61 12.87
N GLY A 199 -1.39 -8.37 12.28
CA GLY A 199 -1.17 -8.44 10.85
C GLY A 199 -1.92 -9.59 10.18
N LEU A 200 -1.92 -9.58 8.85
CA LEU A 200 -2.31 -10.70 8.01
C LEU A 200 -1.18 -11.74 7.93
N ASP A 201 -1.56 -12.99 7.66
CA ASP A 201 -0.62 -14.00 7.17
C ASP A 201 -0.11 -13.58 5.77
N PRO A 202 1.21 -13.59 5.52
CA PRO A 202 1.78 -13.28 4.20
C PRO A 202 1.42 -14.31 3.11
N SER A 203 0.82 -15.45 3.46
CA SER A 203 0.28 -16.43 2.53
C SER A 203 -1.25 -16.33 2.47
N ILE A 204 -1.77 -15.52 1.54
CA ILE A 204 -3.21 -15.25 1.45
C ILE A 204 -3.89 -16.38 0.66
N PRO A 205 -4.76 -17.20 1.30
CA PRO A 205 -5.48 -18.25 0.60
C PRO A 205 -6.53 -17.65 -0.33
N PHE A 206 -6.74 -18.26 -1.50
CA PHE A 206 -7.82 -17.91 -2.40
C PHE A 206 -8.53 -19.14 -2.97
N PRO A 207 -9.83 -19.02 -3.30
CA PRO A 207 -10.60 -20.14 -3.83
C PRO A 207 -10.17 -20.50 -5.25
N SER A 208 -10.33 -21.77 -5.63
CA SER A 208 -10.17 -22.21 -7.02
C SER A 208 -11.51 -22.18 -7.77
N PRO A 209 -11.59 -21.74 -9.04
CA PRO A 209 -10.52 -21.12 -9.82
C PRO A 209 -10.14 -19.74 -9.25
N PRO A 210 -8.91 -19.24 -9.52
CA PRO A 210 -8.43 -17.96 -9.01
C PRO A 210 -9.40 -16.82 -9.36
N PRO A 211 -9.73 -15.95 -8.39
CA PRO A 211 -10.53 -14.76 -8.67
C PRO A 211 -9.74 -13.72 -9.47
N ASP A 212 -10.46 -12.87 -10.21
CA ASP A 212 -9.93 -11.71 -10.95
C ASP A 212 -9.24 -10.72 -10.00
N THR A 213 -9.84 -10.51 -8.82
CA THR A 213 -9.32 -9.59 -7.80
C THR A 213 -9.38 -10.22 -6.40
N ILE A 214 -8.33 -10.02 -5.63
CA ILE A 214 -8.19 -10.34 -4.21
C ILE A 214 -7.84 -9.05 -3.47
N ILE A 215 -8.56 -8.75 -2.39
CA ILE A 215 -8.22 -7.67 -1.47
C ILE A 215 -8.30 -8.25 -0.06
N ALA A 216 -7.18 -8.22 0.67
CA ALA A 216 -7.10 -8.65 2.05
C ALA A 216 -6.72 -7.46 2.95
N SER A 217 -7.32 -7.39 4.13
CA SER A 217 -7.01 -6.36 5.13
C SER A 217 -7.09 -6.93 6.52
N ALA A 218 -6.11 -6.62 7.37
CA ALA A 218 -6.07 -7.02 8.78
C ALA A 218 -7.16 -6.33 9.62
N ALA A 219 -7.50 -5.09 9.28
CA ALA A 219 -8.45 -4.26 10.02
C ALA A 219 -9.22 -3.31 9.08
N PRO A 220 -10.11 -3.83 8.21
CA PRO A 220 -10.72 -3.03 7.15
C PRO A 220 -11.53 -1.84 7.69
N LEU A 221 -12.25 -2.00 8.80
CA LEU A 221 -13.00 -0.90 9.41
C LEU A 221 -12.10 0.22 9.94
N GLN A 222 -10.95 -0.11 10.53
CA GLN A 222 -10.00 0.89 11.02
C GLN A 222 -9.36 1.64 9.85
N GLN A 223 -8.97 0.93 8.80
CA GLN A 223 -8.42 1.52 7.58
C GLN A 223 -9.43 2.43 6.87
N TRP A 224 -10.70 2.01 6.80
CA TRP A 224 -11.79 2.83 6.29
C TRP A 224 -11.97 4.13 7.09
N ARG A 225 -11.99 4.04 8.42
CA ARG A 225 -12.10 5.22 9.30
C ARG A 225 -10.91 6.16 9.16
N ALA A 226 -9.70 5.61 9.11
CA ALA A 226 -8.49 6.37 8.85
C ALA A 226 -8.65 7.13 7.53
N LEU A 227 -8.95 6.43 6.44
CA LEU A 227 -9.13 7.03 5.11
C LEU A 227 -10.19 8.16 5.10
N SER A 228 -11.35 7.95 5.74
CA SER A 228 -12.40 8.96 5.81
C SER A 228 -12.00 10.24 6.58
N GLY A 229 -11.04 10.13 7.51
CA GLY A 229 -10.55 11.26 8.31
C GLY A 229 -9.49 12.12 7.62
N ILE A 230 -8.85 11.62 6.56
CA ILE A 230 -7.76 12.29 5.82
C ILE A 230 -8.19 12.80 4.46
N LEU A 231 -9.25 12.24 3.87
CA LEU A 231 -9.80 12.75 2.62
C LEU A 231 -10.52 14.10 2.86
N PRO A 232 -10.44 15.05 1.91
CA PRO A 232 -11.28 16.24 1.90
C PRO A 232 -12.76 15.85 2.02
N GLN A 233 -13.56 16.65 2.72
CA GLN A 233 -14.95 16.34 3.03
C GLN A 233 -15.77 16.02 1.76
N GLU A 234 -15.53 16.76 0.68
CA GLU A 234 -16.19 16.55 -0.62
C GLU A 234 -15.84 15.19 -1.23
N MET A 235 -14.58 14.76 -1.12
CA MET A 235 -14.14 13.45 -1.60
C MET A 235 -14.67 12.32 -0.73
N THR A 236 -14.72 12.51 0.59
CA THR A 236 -15.35 11.56 1.51
C THR A 236 -16.82 11.37 1.15
N MET A 237 -17.57 12.44 0.89
CA MET A 237 -18.96 12.36 0.46
C MET A 237 -19.13 11.61 -0.87
N VAL A 238 -18.29 11.90 -1.87
CA VAL A 238 -18.33 11.21 -3.17
C VAL A 238 -18.03 9.73 -3.00
N PHE A 239 -16.98 9.37 -2.26
CA PHE A 239 -16.61 7.98 -2.03
C PHE A 239 -17.70 7.23 -1.27
N GLU A 240 -18.22 7.82 -0.17
CA GLU A 240 -19.31 7.23 0.59
C GLU A 240 -20.57 7.06 -0.25
N GLY A 241 -20.89 8.02 -1.13
CA GLY A 241 -22.00 7.94 -2.06
C GLY A 241 -21.85 6.80 -3.07
N LEU A 242 -20.68 6.67 -3.70
CA LEU A 242 -20.37 5.60 -4.64
C LEU A 242 -20.43 4.22 -3.98
N TRP A 243 -19.82 4.09 -2.80
CA TRP A 243 -19.82 2.83 -2.05
C TRP A 243 -21.23 2.46 -1.58
N SER A 244 -22.00 3.44 -1.09
CA SER A 244 -23.40 3.24 -0.70
C SER A 244 -24.26 2.80 -1.87
N ALA A 245 -24.16 3.47 -3.03
CA ALA A 245 -24.89 3.07 -4.23
C ALA A 245 -24.54 1.63 -4.66
N ARG A 246 -23.25 1.26 -4.59
CA ARG A 246 -22.82 -0.10 -4.93
C ARG A 246 -23.33 -1.14 -3.94
N MET A 247 -23.27 -0.87 -2.64
CA MET A 247 -23.87 -1.74 -1.63
C MET A 247 -25.37 -1.87 -1.79
N GLN A 248 -26.09 -0.78 -2.04
CA GLN A 248 -27.53 -0.80 -2.24
C GLN A 248 -27.91 -1.66 -3.45
N SER A 249 -27.10 -1.64 -4.51
CA SER A 249 -27.29 -2.51 -5.68
C SER A 249 -27.13 -4.01 -5.37
N VAL A 250 -26.47 -4.36 -4.27
CA VAL A 250 -26.14 -5.75 -3.89
C VAL A 250 -27.01 -6.24 -2.73
N PHE A 251 -27.22 -5.41 -1.72
CA PHE A 251 -27.81 -5.77 -0.43
C PHE A 251 -29.16 -5.09 -0.16
N GLY A 252 -29.53 -4.08 -0.95
CA GLY A 252 -30.80 -3.35 -0.81
C GLY A 252 -30.64 -1.91 -0.40
N GLU A 253 -31.59 -1.08 -0.83
CA GLU A 253 -31.63 0.38 -0.63
C GLU A 253 -31.49 0.78 0.84
N GLU A 254 -32.04 -0.05 1.74
CA GLU A 254 -31.95 0.19 3.17
C GLU A 254 -30.56 -0.08 3.74
N THR A 255 -29.65 -0.78 3.05
CA THR A 255 -28.35 -1.23 3.60
C THR A 255 -27.40 -0.06 3.86
N SER A 256 -26.80 -0.07 5.05
CA SER A 256 -25.86 0.93 5.54
C SER A 256 -24.48 0.32 5.77
N LEU A 257 -23.42 0.98 5.29
CA LEU A 257 -22.05 0.53 5.49
C LEU A 257 -21.73 0.46 6.98
N ARG A 258 -22.11 1.53 7.70
CA ARG A 258 -21.78 1.74 9.11
C ARG A 258 -22.49 0.78 10.05
N TYR A 259 -23.73 0.41 9.75
CA TYR A 259 -24.55 -0.43 10.64
C TYR A 259 -24.65 -1.88 10.17
N ASP A 260 -24.52 -2.14 8.87
CA ASP A 260 -24.74 -3.48 8.31
C ASP A 260 -23.46 -4.24 7.97
N LEU A 261 -22.47 -3.58 7.36
CA LEU A 261 -21.23 -4.23 6.92
C LEU A 261 -20.06 -4.00 7.87
N ALA A 262 -19.90 -2.81 8.43
CA ALA A 262 -18.82 -2.47 9.34
C ALA A 262 -18.67 -3.45 10.53
N PRO A 263 -19.76 -3.97 11.16
CA PRO A 263 -19.62 -4.97 12.21
C PRO A 263 -18.91 -6.26 11.75
N LEU A 264 -19.05 -6.62 10.47
CA LEU A 264 -18.39 -7.79 9.87
C LEU A 264 -16.90 -7.52 9.56
N LEU A 265 -16.54 -6.25 9.38
CA LEU A 265 -15.20 -5.81 8.96
C LEU A 265 -14.30 -5.39 10.15
N THR A 266 -14.62 -5.87 11.35
CA THR A 266 -13.90 -5.56 12.59
C THR A 266 -12.55 -6.26 12.68
N HIS A 267 -12.45 -7.46 12.10
CA HIS A 267 -11.24 -8.28 12.08
C HIS A 267 -10.75 -8.50 10.64
N ALA A 268 -9.68 -9.27 10.50
CA ALA A 268 -9.11 -9.62 9.22
C ALA A 268 -10.17 -10.16 8.25
N SER A 269 -10.23 -9.57 7.07
CA SER A 269 -11.22 -9.88 6.03
C SER A 269 -10.59 -9.91 4.65
N MET A 270 -11.12 -10.78 3.80
CA MET A 270 -10.72 -10.97 2.41
C MET A 270 -11.92 -10.83 1.50
N LEU A 271 -11.79 -9.98 0.47
CA LEU A 271 -12.75 -9.80 -0.60
C LEU A 271 -12.17 -10.41 -1.87
N PHE A 272 -12.90 -11.36 -2.45
CA PHE A 272 -12.63 -11.95 -3.75
C PHE A 272 -13.66 -11.47 -4.74
N VAL A 273 -13.24 -11.13 -5.96
CA VAL A 273 -14.13 -10.67 -7.04
C VAL A 273 -13.82 -11.47 -8.30
N ARG A 274 -14.87 -11.86 -9.02
CA ARG A 274 -14.78 -12.49 -10.34
C ARG A 274 -15.83 -11.90 -11.29
N SER A 275 -15.47 -11.77 -12.55
CA SER A 275 -16.38 -11.35 -13.61
C SER A 275 -17.34 -12.48 -13.98
N THR A 276 -18.57 -12.16 -14.35
CA THR A 276 -19.49 -13.13 -14.97
C THR A 276 -18.93 -13.59 -16.32
N GLN A 277 -19.35 -14.76 -16.82
CA GLN A 277 -18.97 -15.23 -18.17
C GLN A 277 -19.32 -14.23 -19.28
N SER A 278 -20.36 -13.41 -19.08
CA SER A 278 -20.76 -12.34 -19.99
C SER A 278 -19.95 -11.04 -19.85
N GLY A 279 -19.09 -10.93 -18.83
CA GLY A 279 -18.33 -9.72 -18.48
C GLY A 279 -19.18 -8.56 -17.93
N ALA A 280 -20.51 -8.67 -17.96
CA ALA A 280 -21.44 -7.59 -17.60
C ALA A 280 -21.76 -7.49 -16.09
N GLY A 281 -21.46 -8.53 -15.31
CA GLY A 281 -21.71 -8.56 -13.86
C GLY A 281 -20.46 -8.94 -13.07
N LEU A 282 -20.48 -8.63 -11.76
CA LEU A 282 -19.43 -9.01 -10.82
C LEU A 282 -20.02 -9.92 -9.74
N HIS A 283 -19.38 -11.07 -9.53
CA HIS A 283 -19.59 -11.88 -8.34
C HIS A 283 -18.55 -11.54 -7.30
N PHE A 284 -18.96 -11.48 -6.03
CA PHE A 284 -18.04 -11.27 -4.92
C PHE A 284 -18.19 -12.37 -3.88
N LEU A 285 -17.12 -12.59 -3.13
CA LEU A 285 -17.09 -13.42 -1.94
C LEU A 285 -16.30 -12.66 -0.87
N LEU A 286 -16.95 -12.28 0.22
CA LEU A 286 -16.33 -11.71 1.40
C LEU A 286 -16.16 -12.83 2.44
N SER A 287 -14.93 -13.04 2.90
CA SER A 287 -14.57 -13.95 3.97
C SER A 287 -13.96 -13.17 5.13
N GLY A 288 -14.25 -13.58 6.35
CA GLY A 288 -13.66 -12.95 7.53
C GLY A 288 -14.13 -13.62 8.81
N SER A 289 -13.77 -13.00 9.93
CA SER A 289 -14.25 -13.35 11.26
C SER A 289 -14.90 -12.13 11.93
N ALA A 290 -15.90 -12.37 12.76
CA ALA A 290 -16.52 -11.33 13.57
C ALA A 290 -17.04 -11.91 14.89
N ASP A 291 -17.32 -11.03 15.85
CA ASP A 291 -17.80 -11.45 17.17
C ASP A 291 -19.10 -12.26 17.09
N GLY A 292 -19.04 -13.53 17.52
CA GLY A 292 -20.08 -14.54 17.27
C GLY A 292 -21.45 -14.25 17.87
N LYS A 293 -21.55 -13.39 18.91
CA LYS A 293 -22.84 -13.04 19.54
C LYS A 293 -23.74 -12.17 18.65
N SER A 294 -23.17 -11.41 17.71
CA SER A 294 -23.90 -10.53 16.78
C SER A 294 -23.87 -11.02 15.33
N LEU A 295 -22.92 -11.87 14.97
CA LEU A 295 -22.71 -12.33 13.59
C LEU A 295 -23.97 -12.93 12.92
N SER A 296 -24.66 -13.87 13.59
CA SER A 296 -25.82 -14.53 12.97
C SER A 296 -26.99 -13.56 12.74
N ALA A 297 -27.19 -12.62 13.65
CA ALA A 297 -28.19 -11.57 13.53
C ALA A 297 -27.84 -10.62 12.38
N GLN A 298 -26.55 -10.27 12.27
CA GLN A 298 -26.03 -9.40 11.23
C GLN A 298 -26.19 -10.00 9.82
N LEU A 299 -25.78 -11.25 9.64
CA LEU A 299 -25.96 -11.97 8.37
C LEU A 299 -27.44 -12.13 8.01
N SER A 300 -28.30 -12.33 9.00
CA SER A 300 -29.75 -12.42 8.79
C SER A 300 -30.38 -11.09 8.42
N LEU A 301 -29.90 -9.98 9.00
CA LEU A 301 -30.30 -8.62 8.65
C LEU A 301 -29.95 -8.30 7.19
N LEU A 302 -28.71 -8.56 6.77
CA LEU A 302 -28.27 -8.38 5.38
C LEU A 302 -29.12 -9.18 4.40
N ARG A 303 -29.40 -10.47 4.70
CA ARG A 303 -30.28 -11.29 3.86
C ARG A 303 -31.71 -10.75 3.80
N ARG A 304 -32.24 -10.24 4.91
CA ARG A 304 -33.59 -9.65 4.92
C ARG A 304 -33.66 -8.40 4.04
N ARG A 305 -32.64 -7.54 4.06
CA ARG A 305 -32.56 -6.36 3.19
C ARG A 305 -32.42 -6.76 1.71
N ALA A 306 -31.60 -7.76 1.42
CA ALA A 306 -31.45 -8.28 0.06
C ALA A 306 -32.77 -8.89 -0.46
N GLN A 307 -33.52 -9.60 0.39
CA GLN A 307 -34.83 -10.15 0.05
C GLN A 307 -35.86 -9.04 -0.27
N ALA A 308 -35.78 -7.89 0.40
CA ALA A 308 -36.68 -6.77 0.14
C ALA A 308 -36.52 -6.25 -1.30
N MET A 309 -35.31 -6.25 -1.86
CA MET A 309 -35.09 -5.88 -3.27
C MET A 309 -35.72 -6.85 -4.27
N THR A 310 -35.70 -8.15 -3.96
CA THR A 310 -36.13 -9.20 -4.90
C THR A 310 -37.64 -9.42 -4.86
N THR A 311 -38.33 -8.82 -3.89
CA THR A 311 -39.78 -8.95 -3.73
C THR A 311 -40.50 -8.09 -4.76
N ARG A 312 -41.00 -8.73 -5.83
CA ARG A 312 -41.81 -8.05 -6.85
C ARG A 312 -43.17 -7.64 -6.27
N VAL A 313 -43.59 -6.41 -6.54
CA VAL A 313 -44.96 -5.95 -6.26
C VAL A 313 -45.83 -6.34 -7.45
N THR A 314 -46.83 -7.18 -7.22
CA THR A 314 -47.82 -7.56 -8.23
C THR A 314 -49.09 -6.74 -8.07
N LEU A 315 -49.59 -6.21 -9.18
CA LEU A 315 -50.87 -5.53 -9.24
C LEU A 315 -51.96 -6.54 -9.60
N GLU A 316 -52.76 -6.96 -8.64
CA GLU A 316 -53.94 -7.77 -8.92
C GLU A 316 -55.09 -6.83 -9.29
N ARG A 317 -55.48 -6.83 -10.56
CA ARG A 317 -56.69 -6.13 -11.02
C ARG A 317 -57.86 -7.10 -11.00
N ARG A 318 -58.90 -6.77 -10.24
CA ARG A 318 -60.19 -7.46 -10.27
C ARG A 318 -61.23 -6.54 -10.87
N THR A 319 -61.89 -7.00 -11.92
CA THR A 319 -63.07 -6.34 -12.47
C THR A 319 -64.29 -7.05 -11.92
N PHE A 320 -65.11 -6.34 -11.16
CA PHE A 320 -66.35 -6.86 -10.60
C PHE A 320 -67.50 -6.69 -11.59
N ASP A 321 -68.56 -7.48 -11.40
CA ASP A 321 -69.79 -7.37 -12.15
C ASP A 321 -70.34 -5.94 -12.00
N ARG A 322 -70.55 -5.26 -13.15
CA ARG A 322 -70.88 -3.81 -13.32
C ARG A 322 -69.70 -2.85 -13.56
N GLY A 323 -68.49 -3.36 -13.85
CA GLY A 323 -67.40 -2.53 -14.40
C GLY A 323 -66.57 -1.76 -13.37
N PHE A 324 -66.74 -2.06 -12.08
CA PHE A 324 -65.83 -1.57 -11.04
C PHE A 324 -64.52 -2.34 -11.09
N THR A 325 -63.41 -1.63 -11.25
CA THR A 325 -62.06 -2.20 -11.22
C THR A 325 -61.41 -1.90 -9.88
N SER A 326 -61.07 -2.94 -9.12
CA SER A 326 -60.20 -2.83 -7.95
C SER A 326 -58.78 -3.21 -8.33
N ALA A 327 -57.82 -2.42 -7.89
CA ALA A 327 -56.40 -2.72 -8.05
C ALA A 327 -55.80 -2.90 -6.65
N ILE A 328 -55.39 -4.12 -6.33
CA ILE A 328 -54.75 -4.45 -5.05
C ILE A 328 -53.27 -4.65 -5.32
N LEU A 329 -52.44 -3.81 -4.70
CA LEU A 329 -51.00 -4.04 -4.65
C LEU A 329 -50.75 -5.17 -3.65
N LYS A 330 -50.24 -6.29 -4.14
CA LYS A 330 -49.78 -7.39 -3.30
C LYS A 330 -48.27 -7.50 -3.44
N SER A 331 -47.57 -7.65 -2.33
CA SER A 331 -46.24 -8.24 -2.37
C SER A 331 -46.39 -9.68 -2.85
N ALA A 332 -45.65 -10.07 -3.88
CA ALA A 332 -45.55 -11.46 -4.31
C ALA A 332 -44.22 -12.03 -3.77
N PRO A 333 -44.16 -12.43 -2.48
CA PRO A 333 -42.97 -13.10 -1.94
C PRO A 333 -42.78 -14.50 -2.55
N GLU A 334 -43.69 -14.98 -3.40
CA GLU A 334 -43.74 -16.35 -3.93
C GLU A 334 -42.47 -16.79 -4.68
N GLY A 335 -41.60 -15.85 -5.08
CA GLY A 335 -40.33 -16.16 -5.73
C GLY A 335 -39.15 -16.37 -4.78
N THR A 336 -39.10 -15.73 -3.60
CA THR A 336 -37.86 -15.68 -2.80
C THR A 336 -37.98 -16.45 -1.48
N ARG A 337 -37.32 -17.61 -1.36
CA ARG A 337 -37.32 -18.43 -0.13
C ARG A 337 -35.92 -18.52 0.49
N ASN A 338 -35.83 -18.42 1.81
CA ASN A 338 -34.60 -18.76 2.52
C ASN A 338 -34.42 -20.29 2.49
N VAL A 339 -33.35 -20.75 1.84
CA VAL A 339 -32.92 -22.15 1.87
C VAL A 339 -31.74 -22.23 2.81
N SER A 340 -31.85 -23.07 3.84
CA SER A 340 -30.76 -23.36 4.78
C SER A 340 -30.26 -24.79 4.58
N GLY A 341 -28.97 -24.99 4.79
CA GLY A 341 -28.33 -26.30 4.75
C GLY A 341 -27.07 -26.29 5.60
N ASP A 342 -26.56 -27.49 5.91
CA ASP A 342 -25.26 -27.67 6.55
C ASP A 342 -24.32 -28.38 5.59
N ARG A 343 -23.08 -27.92 5.48
CA ARG A 343 -22.03 -28.56 4.69
C ARG A 343 -20.68 -28.34 5.34
N ASN A 344 -19.95 -29.42 5.65
CA ASN A 344 -18.62 -29.35 6.28
C ASN A 344 -18.60 -28.48 7.56
N GLY A 345 -19.68 -28.50 8.35
CA GLY A 345 -19.84 -27.69 9.57
C GLY A 345 -20.14 -26.21 9.32
N TRP A 346 -20.34 -25.81 8.06
CA TRP A 346 -20.84 -24.49 7.69
C TRP A 346 -22.35 -24.50 7.60
N ARG A 347 -23.00 -23.61 8.36
CA ARG A 347 -24.42 -23.32 8.20
C ARG A 347 -24.61 -22.34 7.05
N ILE A 348 -25.10 -22.83 5.92
CA ILE A 348 -25.33 -22.06 4.71
C ILE A 348 -26.78 -21.60 4.70
N THR A 349 -27.02 -20.33 4.43
CA THR A 349 -28.35 -19.80 4.16
C THR A 349 -28.33 -18.89 2.94
N ALA A 350 -29.25 -19.10 2.00
CA ALA A 350 -29.31 -18.34 0.75
C ALA A 350 -30.74 -17.97 0.37
N LEU A 351 -30.89 -16.87 -0.35
CA LEU A 351 -32.14 -16.49 -1.01
C LEU A 351 -32.28 -17.24 -2.33
N SER A 352 -33.28 -18.12 -2.44
CA SER A 352 -33.60 -18.89 -3.65
C SER A 352 -34.62 -18.12 -4.50
N GLY A 353 -34.39 -17.99 -5.82
CA GLY A 353 -35.38 -17.50 -6.80
C GLY A 353 -35.23 -16.06 -7.29
N ALA A 354 -34.15 -15.37 -6.92
CA ALA A 354 -33.73 -14.14 -7.59
C ALA A 354 -32.82 -14.50 -8.78
N ASP A 355 -33.12 -14.01 -9.98
CA ASP A 355 -32.25 -14.13 -11.15
C ASP A 355 -30.83 -13.68 -10.79
N ALA A 356 -29.89 -14.63 -10.72
CA ALA A 356 -28.41 -14.62 -10.55
C ALA A 356 -27.64 -13.49 -9.85
N ILE A 357 -28.09 -12.23 -9.87
CA ILE A 357 -27.34 -11.04 -9.39
C ILE A 357 -27.88 -10.51 -8.04
N GLY A 358 -29.04 -10.99 -7.56
CA GLY A 358 -29.64 -10.60 -6.26
C GLY A 358 -29.71 -11.70 -5.20
N ALA A 359 -29.14 -12.88 -5.45
CA ALA A 359 -29.21 -14.02 -4.53
C ALA A 359 -28.09 -13.94 -3.48
N LEU A 360 -28.35 -13.25 -2.36
CA LEU A 360 -27.40 -13.22 -1.26
C LEU A 360 -27.32 -14.59 -0.57
N ALA A 361 -26.11 -15.14 -0.48
CA ALA A 361 -25.77 -16.35 0.23
C ALA A 361 -24.78 -16.05 1.36
N THR A 362 -25.05 -16.60 2.53
CA THR A 362 -24.21 -16.48 3.73
C THR A 362 -23.85 -17.86 4.24
N ALA A 363 -22.63 -18.06 4.72
CA ALA A 363 -22.25 -19.22 5.49
C ALA A 363 -21.58 -18.80 6.80
N GLN A 364 -21.83 -19.56 7.86
CA GLN A 364 -21.24 -19.31 9.18
C GLN A 364 -20.67 -20.61 9.78
N ARG A 365 -19.50 -20.52 10.39
CA ARG A 365 -18.88 -21.58 11.20
C ARG A 365 -18.20 -20.96 12.41
N GLY A 366 -18.83 -21.03 13.58
CA GLY A 366 -18.37 -20.30 14.76
C GLY A 366 -18.40 -18.79 14.54
N ASN A 367 -17.24 -18.15 14.63
CA ASN A 367 -17.04 -16.71 14.37
C ASN A 367 -16.66 -16.42 12.91
N ASP A 368 -16.39 -17.44 12.10
CA ASP A 368 -16.05 -17.27 10.70
C ASP A 368 -17.31 -17.12 9.86
N TYR A 369 -17.24 -16.27 8.83
CA TYR A 369 -18.32 -16.09 7.88
C TYR A 369 -17.83 -16.02 6.44
N LEU A 370 -18.74 -16.40 5.54
CA LEU A 370 -18.66 -16.17 4.10
C LEU A 370 -19.93 -15.45 3.66
N LEU A 371 -19.79 -14.45 2.80
CA LEU A 371 -20.88 -13.65 2.23
C LEU A 371 -20.66 -13.53 0.74
N SER A 372 -21.61 -13.96 -0.08
CA SER A 372 -21.49 -13.93 -1.54
C SER A 372 -22.83 -13.61 -2.20
N ASN A 373 -22.79 -13.00 -3.38
CA ASN A 373 -23.93 -12.95 -4.30
C ASN A 373 -23.99 -14.14 -5.25
N ASP A 374 -23.13 -15.16 -5.07
CA ASP A 374 -23.11 -16.39 -5.84
C ASP A 374 -23.08 -17.61 -4.91
N ARG A 375 -24.24 -18.28 -4.82
CA ARG A 375 -24.38 -19.48 -4.00
C ARG A 375 -23.51 -20.64 -4.50
N ALA A 376 -23.34 -20.79 -5.82
CA ALA A 376 -22.53 -21.87 -6.38
C ALA A 376 -21.07 -21.66 -5.98
N TRP A 377 -20.56 -20.44 -6.12
CA TRP A 377 -19.19 -20.11 -5.71
C TRP A 377 -18.96 -20.36 -4.23
N LEU A 378 -19.86 -19.88 -3.37
CA LEU A 378 -19.77 -20.09 -1.92
C LEU A 378 -19.75 -21.59 -1.58
N ASN A 379 -20.58 -22.39 -2.24
CA ASN A 379 -20.62 -23.84 -2.05
C ASN A 379 -19.32 -24.51 -2.50
N ASP A 380 -18.72 -24.05 -3.60
CA ASP A 380 -17.45 -24.59 -4.11
C ASP A 380 -16.32 -24.31 -3.13
N VAL A 381 -16.24 -23.09 -2.59
CA VAL A 381 -15.23 -22.72 -1.56
C VAL A 381 -15.35 -23.59 -0.31
N ILE A 382 -16.57 -23.81 0.19
CA ILE A 382 -16.82 -24.69 1.35
C ILE A 382 -16.46 -26.14 1.04
N GLY A 383 -16.69 -26.59 -0.21
CA GLY A 383 -16.36 -27.94 -0.68
C GLY A 383 -14.86 -28.19 -0.84
N GLN A 384 -14.06 -27.16 -1.13
CA GLN A 384 -12.61 -27.29 -1.32
C GLN A 384 -11.84 -27.54 -0.02
N GLY A 385 -12.40 -27.15 1.13
CA GLY A 385 -11.78 -27.32 2.45
C GLY A 385 -11.55 -28.76 2.92
N THR A 386 -11.97 -29.77 2.15
CA THR A 386 -11.84 -31.19 2.51
C THR A 386 -10.78 -31.98 1.75
N THR A 387 -10.21 -31.49 0.63
CA THR A 387 -9.45 -32.40 -0.27
C THR A 387 -8.30 -31.85 -1.11
N THR A 388 -7.94 -30.56 -1.07
CA THR A 388 -6.86 -30.06 -1.97
C THR A 388 -6.14 -28.84 -1.40
N SER A 389 -4.83 -28.74 -1.66
CA SER A 389 -3.99 -27.57 -1.40
C SER A 389 -4.72 -26.29 -1.82
N ILE A 390 -5.08 -25.44 -0.85
CA ILE A 390 -5.64 -24.12 -1.14
C ILE A 390 -4.53 -23.32 -1.81
N ALA A 391 -4.81 -22.76 -2.98
CA ALA A 391 -3.83 -21.91 -3.66
C ALA A 391 -3.61 -20.64 -2.83
N THR A 392 -2.36 -20.20 -2.73
CA THR A 392 -1.97 -19.02 -1.96
C THR A 392 -1.37 -17.95 -2.85
N PHE A 393 -1.65 -16.70 -2.51
CA PHE A 393 -1.02 -15.52 -3.06
C PHE A 393 -0.04 -14.98 -2.03
N THR A 394 1.22 -14.79 -2.43
CA THR A 394 2.24 -14.13 -1.62
C THR A 394 2.39 -12.69 -2.11
N PRO A 395 2.05 -11.68 -1.29
CA PRO A 395 2.21 -10.27 -1.64
C PRO A 395 3.68 -9.87 -1.79
N PRO A 396 3.98 -8.80 -2.54
CA PRO A 396 5.32 -8.25 -2.65
C PRO A 396 5.71 -7.53 -1.36
N MET A 397 6.23 -8.27 -0.39
CA MET A 397 6.69 -7.76 0.90
C MET A 397 8.20 -7.52 0.92
N SER A 398 8.67 -6.73 1.87
CA SER A 398 10.09 -6.67 2.16
C SER A 398 10.59 -7.96 2.80
N ASN A 399 11.89 -8.20 2.69
CA ASN A 399 12.55 -9.35 3.33
C ASN A 399 12.74 -9.16 4.84
N ASP A 400 12.12 -8.14 5.46
CA ASP A 400 12.27 -7.87 6.88
C ASP A 400 11.35 -8.79 7.69
N PRO A 401 11.89 -9.65 8.57
CA PRO A 401 11.07 -10.54 9.39
C PRO A 401 10.20 -9.81 10.42
N ALA A 402 10.49 -8.54 10.73
CA ALA A 402 9.68 -7.70 11.60
C ALA A 402 8.54 -6.97 10.86
N ALA A 403 8.50 -7.05 9.52
CA ALA A 403 7.44 -6.44 8.73
C ALA A 403 6.11 -7.17 8.94
N MET A 404 5.10 -6.40 9.32
CA MET A 404 3.74 -6.87 9.53
C MET A 404 2.85 -6.47 8.37
N LEU A 405 2.21 -7.45 7.71
CA LEU A 405 1.31 -7.19 6.60
C LEU A 405 -0.02 -6.61 7.10
N LEU A 406 -0.38 -5.40 6.68
CA LEU A 406 -1.62 -4.73 7.06
C LEU A 406 -2.74 -4.91 6.04
N ALA A 407 -2.39 -4.88 4.76
CA ALA A 407 -3.30 -5.08 3.66
C ALA A 407 -2.53 -5.58 2.44
N ALA A 408 -3.20 -6.30 1.56
CA ALA A 408 -2.62 -6.71 0.29
C ALA A 408 -3.71 -6.91 -0.74
N GLY A 409 -3.31 -6.93 -2.00
CA GLY A 409 -4.22 -7.32 -3.04
C GLY A 409 -3.52 -7.78 -4.30
N ARG A 410 -4.32 -8.41 -5.13
CA ARG A 410 -3.95 -8.93 -6.44
C ARG A 410 -5.08 -8.62 -7.39
N THR A 411 -4.80 -8.11 -8.57
CA THR A 411 -5.80 -7.89 -9.61
C THR A 411 -5.22 -8.21 -10.98
N ASP A 412 -6.01 -8.84 -11.85
CA ASP A 412 -5.63 -8.94 -13.25
C ASP A 412 -5.65 -7.56 -13.91
N GLY A 413 -4.77 -7.36 -14.90
CA GLY A 413 -4.63 -6.08 -15.59
C GLY A 413 -5.83 -5.65 -16.43
N ALA A 414 -6.69 -6.59 -16.86
CA ALA A 414 -7.92 -6.26 -17.59
C ALA A 414 -8.99 -5.67 -16.65
N SER A 415 -9.12 -6.22 -15.45
CA SER A 415 -9.97 -5.69 -14.37
C SER A 415 -9.46 -4.35 -13.87
N LEU A 416 -8.14 -4.20 -13.68
CA LEU A 416 -7.56 -2.93 -13.29
C LEU A 416 -7.80 -1.84 -14.34
N ARG A 417 -7.67 -2.14 -15.64
CA ARG A 417 -7.98 -1.19 -16.72
C ARG A 417 -9.47 -0.82 -16.78
N ARG A 418 -10.38 -1.76 -16.50
CA ARG A 418 -11.82 -1.46 -16.39
C ARG A 418 -12.10 -0.51 -15.22
N LEU A 419 -11.44 -0.70 -14.08
CA LEU A 419 -11.52 0.21 -12.94
C LEU A 419 -10.90 1.57 -13.28
N ALA A 420 -9.72 1.58 -13.89
CA ALA A 420 -9.02 2.79 -14.29
C ALA A 420 -9.81 3.57 -15.36
N ALA A 421 -10.50 2.92 -16.29
CA ALA A 421 -11.34 3.61 -17.28
C ALA A 421 -12.49 4.42 -16.65
N ALA A 422 -12.88 4.11 -15.41
CA ALA A 422 -13.84 4.90 -14.65
C ALA A 422 -13.23 6.17 -14.02
N PHE A 423 -11.90 6.32 -14.03
CA PHE A 423 -11.16 7.45 -13.47
C PHE A 423 -10.20 8.04 -14.52
N PRO A 424 -10.30 9.31 -14.91
CA PRO A 424 -9.41 9.88 -15.92
C PRO A 424 -7.93 9.71 -15.52
N VAL A 425 -7.10 9.21 -16.47
CA VAL A 425 -5.68 8.92 -16.28
C VAL A 425 -4.90 10.21 -15.99
N VAL A 426 -4.06 10.21 -14.94
CA VAL A 426 -3.28 11.38 -14.53
C VAL A 426 -1.78 11.05 -14.50
N PRO A 427 -0.86 11.98 -14.84
CA PRO A 427 0.60 11.73 -14.96
C PRO A 427 1.28 11.04 -13.77
N PHE A 428 0.76 11.17 -12.54
CA PHE A 428 1.31 10.43 -11.40
C PHE A 428 0.97 8.93 -11.44
N GLN A 429 -0.19 8.55 -11.98
CA GLN A 429 -0.58 7.15 -12.16
C GLN A 429 0.33 6.41 -13.15
N SER A 430 0.76 7.07 -14.23
CA SER A 430 1.73 6.50 -15.17
C SER A 430 3.12 6.32 -14.57
N ALA A 431 3.46 7.07 -13.52
CA ALA A 431 4.74 6.96 -12.83
C ALA A 431 4.73 5.94 -11.67
N VAL A 432 3.60 5.83 -10.94
CA VAL A 432 3.42 4.83 -9.86
C VAL A 432 3.05 3.45 -10.41
N PHE A 433 2.40 3.41 -11.58
CA PHE A 433 2.03 2.18 -12.27
C PHE A 433 2.48 2.23 -13.74
N PRO A 434 3.80 2.30 -14.01
CA PRO A 434 4.30 2.27 -15.39
C PRO A 434 3.93 0.95 -16.11
N GLY A 435 3.56 -0.07 -15.34
CA GLY A 435 3.08 -1.35 -15.85
C GLY A 435 1.61 -1.41 -16.24
N LEU A 436 0.77 -0.38 -16.01
CA LEU A 436 -0.68 -0.39 -16.38
C LEU A 436 -0.95 -0.73 -17.86
N ASP A 437 0.04 -0.46 -18.72
CA ASP A 437 -0.01 -0.73 -20.16
C ASP A 437 0.39 -2.17 -20.53
N HIS A 438 0.89 -2.99 -19.58
CA HIS A 438 1.17 -4.41 -19.82
C HIS A 438 -0.14 -5.20 -19.91
N ALA A 439 -0.48 -5.60 -21.14
CA ALA A 439 -1.80 -6.12 -21.49
C ALA A 439 -2.17 -7.45 -20.80
N ASP A 440 -1.19 -8.21 -20.29
CA ASP A 440 -1.40 -9.60 -19.85
C ASP A 440 -0.89 -9.89 -18.40
N GLY A 441 -0.56 -8.85 -17.63
CA GLY A 441 0.03 -8.96 -16.30
C GLY A 441 -0.96 -9.09 -15.13
N THR A 442 -0.47 -9.59 -14.00
CA THR A 442 -1.16 -9.53 -12.70
C THR A 442 -0.50 -8.44 -11.87
N PHE A 443 -1.28 -7.47 -11.42
CA PHE A 443 -0.82 -6.48 -10.46
C PHE A 443 -0.99 -7.02 -9.05
N SER A 444 0.03 -6.85 -8.23
CA SER A 444 -0.04 -7.18 -6.81
C SER A 444 0.49 -6.05 -5.97
N TRP A 445 -0.08 -5.87 -4.79
CA TRP A 445 0.31 -4.81 -3.87
C TRP A 445 0.26 -5.29 -2.43
N ALA A 446 1.07 -4.67 -1.59
CA ALA A 446 1.14 -4.92 -0.16
C ALA A 446 1.31 -3.59 0.59
N VAL A 447 0.61 -3.45 1.70
CA VAL A 447 0.86 -2.42 2.71
C VAL A 447 1.39 -3.14 3.93
N GLU A 448 2.64 -2.89 4.27
CA GLU A 448 3.32 -3.46 5.43
C GLU A 448 3.71 -2.36 6.41
N ARG A 449 3.85 -2.74 7.67
CA ARG A 449 4.32 -1.87 8.75
C ARG A 449 5.53 -2.47 9.41
N GLU A 450 6.50 -1.61 9.67
CA GLU A 450 7.73 -1.96 10.37
C GLU A 450 8.08 -0.87 11.39
N GLY A 451 7.73 -1.10 12.66
CA GLY A 451 7.83 -0.07 13.70
C GLY A 451 6.96 1.16 13.38
N ALA A 452 7.60 2.30 13.15
CA ALA A 452 6.96 3.56 12.78
C ALA A 452 6.87 3.79 11.25
N VAL A 453 7.40 2.87 10.44
CA VAL A 453 7.38 2.99 8.98
C VAL A 453 6.23 2.18 8.41
N VAL A 454 5.47 2.75 7.48
CA VAL A 454 4.51 2.03 6.65
C VAL A 454 4.99 2.10 5.21
N ARG A 455 5.03 0.95 4.54
CA ARG A 455 5.46 0.81 3.15
C ARG A 455 4.31 0.28 2.31
N LEU A 456 4.03 0.96 1.21
CA LEU A 456 3.21 0.45 0.11
C LEU A 456 4.18 -0.05 -0.97
N THR A 457 4.05 -1.32 -1.33
CA THR A 457 4.77 -1.94 -2.44
C THR A 457 3.77 -2.39 -3.48
N VAL A 458 4.07 -2.14 -4.75
CA VAL A 458 3.28 -2.52 -5.92
C VAL A 458 4.21 -3.25 -6.88
N SER A 459 3.80 -4.41 -7.39
CA SER A 459 4.53 -5.15 -8.44
C SER A 459 3.59 -5.59 -9.57
N TRP A 460 4.15 -5.80 -10.77
CA TRP A 460 3.38 -6.13 -11.98
C TRP A 460 4.09 -7.12 -12.91
#